data_AF-B5CZX3-F1
#
_entry.id   AF-B5CZX3-F1
#
_cell.length_a   1.000
_cell.length_b   1.000
_cell.length_c   1.000
_cell.angle_alpha   90.00
_cell.angle_beta   90.00
_cell.angle_gamma   90.00
#
_symmetry.space_group_name_H-M   'P 1'
#
loop_
_entity.id
_entity.type
_entity.pdbx_description
1 polymer ?
#
loop_
_entity_poly.entity_id
_entity_poly.type
_entity_poly.pdbx_seq_one_letter_code
_entity_poly.pdbx_strand_id
1 'polypeptide(L)'
;MAVLVFILRIIFLHLYTVYYFNPNMKKFLLLLQVYILFSIYSWGTPLPPIEEINFTPLKNLIQLPTNEVRNLFQDKEGYIWIATYNGLVRYDGYSTQIYHAESEGSEKSIDGFVNIVAEDNQSNLWIGTHNGLYKLNKKHETIEKIHLPNPQVSNVEAVVCTREGAIWAGHQ
;
A
#
# COMPACT_ATOMS: atom_id res chain seq x y z
N MET A 1 -41.69 -36.61 10.00
CA MET A 1 -42.14 -35.78 8.86
C MET A 1 -43.67 -35.66 8.79
N ALA A 2 -44.44 -36.77 8.84
CA ALA A 2 -45.92 -36.73 8.77
C ALA A 2 -46.61 -35.93 9.90
N VAL A 3 -46.10 -36.00 11.14
CA VAL A 3 -46.65 -35.28 12.29
C VAL A 3 -46.51 -33.75 12.15
N LEU A 4 -45.39 -33.28 11.58
CA LEU A 4 -45.14 -31.86 11.35
C LEU A 4 -46.10 -31.28 10.30
N VAL A 5 -46.36 -32.05 9.23
CA VAL A 5 -47.31 -31.66 8.16
C VAL A 5 -48.74 -31.58 8.69
N PHE A 6 -49.13 -32.49 9.58
CA PHE A 6 -50.46 -32.47 10.20
C PHE A 6 -50.65 -31.26 11.13
N ILE A 7 -49.64 -30.95 11.95
CA ILE A 7 -49.65 -29.78 12.85
C ILE A 7 -49.75 -28.48 12.06
N LEU A 8 -48.96 -28.33 10.99
CA LEU A 8 -49.01 -27.17 10.11
C LEU A 8 -50.40 -27.00 9.47
N ARG A 9 -51.04 -28.10 9.06
CA ARG A 9 -52.35 -28.07 8.41
C ARG A 9 -53.46 -27.59 9.35
N ILE A 10 -53.41 -27.97 10.64
CA ILE A 10 -54.36 -27.49 11.66
C ILE A 10 -54.13 -26.01 11.96
N ILE A 11 -52.87 -25.59 12.10
CA ILE A 11 -52.50 -24.18 12.33
C ILE A 11 -53.01 -23.30 11.18
N PHE A 12 -52.84 -23.72 9.93
CA PHE A 12 -53.35 -23.00 8.76
C PHE A 12 -54.88 -22.89 8.74
N LEU A 13 -55.59 -23.97 9.09
CA LEU A 13 -57.07 -23.95 9.10
C LEU A 13 -57.61 -23.00 10.18
N HIS A 14 -56.98 -22.97 11.36
CA HIS A 14 -57.37 -22.10 12.47
C HIS A 14 -57.05 -20.63 12.22
N LEU A 15 -55.90 -20.35 11.61
CA LEU A 15 -55.55 -18.99 11.18
C LEU A 15 -56.49 -18.49 10.07
N TYR A 16 -56.96 -19.36 9.18
CA TYR A 16 -57.88 -19.00 8.10
C TYR A 16 -59.28 -18.61 8.61
N THR A 17 -59.84 -19.34 9.57
CA THR A 17 -61.13 -18.98 10.20
C THR A 17 -61.03 -17.69 11.01
N VAL A 18 -59.95 -17.49 11.77
CA VAL A 18 -59.73 -16.26 12.55
C VAL A 18 -59.48 -15.04 11.64
N TYR A 19 -58.83 -15.23 10.49
CA TYR A 19 -58.63 -14.20 9.47
C TYR A 19 -59.94 -13.70 8.84
N TYR A 20 -60.90 -14.59 8.60
CA TYR A 20 -62.14 -14.22 7.90
C TYR A 20 -63.10 -13.40 8.76
N PHE A 21 -63.13 -13.65 10.08
CA PHE A 21 -64.12 -13.05 10.99
C PHE A 21 -63.63 -11.85 11.81
N ASN A 22 -62.31 -11.57 11.89
CA ASN A 22 -61.81 -10.48 12.72
C ASN A 22 -60.97 -9.45 11.91
N PRO A 23 -61.49 -8.23 11.65
CA PRO A 23 -60.77 -7.22 10.88
C PRO A 23 -59.48 -6.74 11.55
N ASN A 24 -59.38 -6.82 12.89
CA ASN A 24 -58.14 -6.51 13.61
C ASN A 24 -57.07 -7.59 13.38
N MET A 25 -57.47 -8.85 13.16
CA MET A 25 -56.55 -9.95 12.84
C MET A 25 -55.95 -9.81 11.44
N LYS A 26 -56.69 -9.27 10.47
CA LYS A 26 -56.13 -8.97 9.13
C LYS A 26 -55.01 -7.93 9.20
N LYS A 27 -55.21 -6.86 9.97
CA LYS A 27 -54.19 -5.82 10.20
C LYS A 27 -52.96 -6.38 10.93
N PHE A 28 -53.19 -7.21 11.95
CA PHE A 28 -52.12 -7.86 12.68
C PHE A 28 -51.27 -8.78 11.78
N LEU A 29 -51.90 -9.61 10.94
CA LEU A 29 -51.20 -10.49 10.02
C LEU A 29 -50.44 -9.71 8.93
N LEU A 30 -50.99 -8.60 8.44
CA LEU A 30 -50.28 -7.73 7.50
C LEU A 30 -49.02 -7.12 8.14
N LEU A 31 -49.12 -6.61 9.38
CA LEU A 31 -47.96 -6.10 10.12
C LEU A 31 -46.93 -7.18 10.40
N LEU A 32 -47.36 -8.40 10.73
CA LEU A 32 -46.49 -9.55 10.92
C LEU A 32 -45.77 -9.93 9.62
N GLN A 33 -46.46 -9.89 8.47
CA GLN A 33 -45.86 -10.15 7.16
C GLN A 33 -44.82 -9.10 6.79
N VAL A 34 -45.11 -7.82 7.03
CA VAL A 34 -44.16 -6.72 6.82
C VAL A 34 -42.94 -6.88 7.75
N TYR A 35 -43.16 -7.24 9.02
CA TYR A 35 -42.08 -7.50 9.97
C TYR A 35 -41.21 -8.68 9.54
N ILE A 36 -41.81 -9.78 9.07
CA ILE A 36 -41.08 -10.95 8.55
C ILE A 36 -40.27 -10.54 7.32
N LEU A 37 -40.86 -9.83 6.35
CA LEU A 37 -40.16 -9.33 5.17
C LEU A 37 -39.00 -8.39 5.56
N PHE A 38 -39.21 -7.51 6.54
CA PHE A 38 -38.17 -6.61 7.06
C PHE A 38 -37.03 -7.36 7.76
N SER A 39 -37.35 -8.40 8.55
CA SER A 39 -36.35 -9.24 9.22
C SER A 39 -35.50 -10.05 8.24
N ILE A 40 -36.11 -10.58 7.17
CA ILE A 40 -35.41 -11.29 6.09
C ILE A 40 -34.49 -10.34 5.32
N TYR A 41 -34.95 -9.12 5.03
CA TYR A 41 -34.12 -8.09 4.40
C TYR A 41 -32.96 -7.62 5.30
N SER A 42 -33.20 -7.51 6.61
CA SER A 42 -32.19 -7.04 7.57
C SER A 42 -31.11 -8.10 7.86
N TRP A 43 -31.37 -9.38 7.59
CA TRP A 43 -30.41 -10.48 7.75
C TRP A 43 -29.75 -10.90 6.42
N GLY A 44 -30.10 -10.23 5.32
CA GLY A 44 -29.83 -10.70 3.96
C GLY A 44 -28.59 -10.13 3.27
N THR A 45 -27.86 -9.18 3.87
CA THR A 45 -26.59 -8.72 3.28
C THR A 45 -25.44 -9.55 3.85
N PRO A 46 -24.89 -10.54 3.10
CA PRO A 46 -23.63 -11.12 3.51
C PRO A 46 -22.59 -10.01 3.66
N LEU A 47 -21.75 -10.11 4.68
CA LEU A 47 -20.60 -9.23 4.80
C LEU A 47 -19.84 -9.30 3.46
N PRO A 48 -19.34 -8.17 2.93
CA PRO A 48 -18.49 -8.21 1.76
C PRO A 48 -17.34 -9.20 2.05
N PRO A 49 -16.93 -10.01 1.06
CA PRO A 49 -15.80 -10.90 1.25
C PRO A 49 -14.61 -10.07 1.75
N ILE A 50 -13.92 -10.59 2.76
CA ILE A 50 -12.67 -10.00 3.24
C ILE A 50 -11.71 -10.08 2.05
N GLU A 51 -11.33 -8.93 1.52
CA GLU A 51 -10.36 -8.85 0.44
C GLU A 51 -9.00 -9.28 1.00
N GLU A 52 -8.57 -10.51 0.71
CA GLU A 52 -7.27 -11.01 1.15
C GLU A 52 -6.16 -10.30 0.38
N ILE A 53 -5.37 -9.49 1.10
CA ILE A 53 -4.19 -8.83 0.55
C ILE A 53 -3.10 -9.90 0.36
N ASN A 54 -2.84 -10.24 -0.89
CA ASN A 54 -1.78 -11.19 -1.26
C ASN A 54 -0.52 -10.43 -1.68
N PHE A 55 0.62 -10.80 -1.12
CA PHE A 55 1.92 -10.22 -1.46
C PHE A 55 2.76 -11.21 -2.28
N THR A 56 3.32 -10.75 -3.40
CA THR A 56 4.26 -11.55 -4.20
C THR A 56 5.69 -11.15 -3.86
N PRO A 57 6.55 -12.08 -3.39
CA PRO A 57 7.95 -11.77 -3.10
C PRO A 57 8.72 -11.40 -4.36
N LEU A 58 9.30 -10.20 -4.37
CA LEU A 58 10.08 -9.69 -5.50
C LEU A 58 11.46 -10.36 -5.65
N LYS A 59 12.00 -10.92 -4.55
CA LYS A 59 13.33 -11.58 -4.51
C LYS A 59 13.48 -12.70 -5.54
N ASN A 60 12.39 -13.36 -5.91
CA ASN A 60 12.41 -14.44 -6.88
C ASN A 60 12.36 -13.93 -8.34
N LEU A 61 12.07 -12.64 -8.53
CA LEU A 61 11.87 -12.01 -9.82
C LEU A 61 13.04 -11.11 -10.23
N ILE A 62 13.77 -10.55 -9.26
CA ILE A 62 14.86 -9.59 -9.52
C ILE A 62 16.07 -9.80 -8.60
N GLN A 63 17.20 -9.23 -9.01
CA GLN A 63 18.42 -9.21 -8.20
C GLN A 63 18.42 -8.03 -7.23
N LEU A 64 18.51 -8.33 -5.94
CA LEU A 64 18.73 -7.32 -4.89
C LEU A 64 20.09 -7.57 -4.22
N PRO A 65 20.88 -6.53 -3.94
CA PRO A 65 22.20 -6.68 -3.32
C PRO A 65 22.14 -7.04 -1.83
N THR A 66 20.97 -6.89 -1.20
CA THR A 66 20.72 -7.22 0.21
C THR A 66 19.21 -7.47 0.44
N ASN A 67 18.85 -8.07 1.58
CA ASN A 67 17.45 -8.21 2.01
C ASN A 67 16.97 -7.01 2.85
N GLU A 68 17.84 -6.03 3.12
CA GLU A 68 17.52 -4.85 3.92
C GLU A 68 17.15 -3.67 3.03
N VAL A 69 15.84 -3.45 2.89
CA VAL A 69 15.25 -2.27 2.22
C VAL A 69 14.97 -1.20 3.28
N ARG A 70 15.49 0.01 3.06
CA ARG A 70 15.34 1.15 3.99
C ARG A 70 14.29 2.14 3.51
N ASN A 71 14.15 2.31 2.21
CA ASN A 71 13.20 3.24 1.61
C ASN A 71 12.82 2.82 0.19
N LEU A 72 11.62 3.19 -0.23
CA LEU A 72 11.11 3.02 -1.58
C LEU A 72 10.67 4.39 -2.11
N PHE A 73 11.08 4.71 -3.33
CA PHE A 73 10.73 5.96 -3.99
C PHE A 73 10.36 5.69 -5.45
N GLN A 74 9.26 6.24 -5.95
CA GLN A 74 8.93 6.19 -7.37
C GLN A 74 9.25 7.54 -8.00
N ASP A 75 10.03 7.53 -9.08
CA ASP A 75 10.34 8.75 -9.81
C ASP A 75 9.25 9.13 -10.83
N LYS A 76 9.36 10.33 -11.39
CA LYS A 76 8.42 10.87 -12.39
C LYS A 76 8.34 10.07 -13.68
N GLU A 77 9.33 9.22 -13.97
CA GLU A 77 9.37 8.34 -15.14
C GLU A 77 8.74 6.97 -14.85
N GLY A 78 8.39 6.70 -13.59
CA GLY A 78 7.74 5.48 -13.14
C GLY A 78 8.69 4.43 -12.60
N TYR A 79 10.00 4.67 -12.59
CA TYR A 79 10.99 3.74 -12.02
C TYR A 79 10.85 3.68 -10.50
N ILE A 80 11.01 2.48 -9.96
CA ILE A 80 11.06 2.25 -8.52
C ILE A 80 12.52 2.24 -8.07
N TRP A 81 12.83 3.14 -7.15
CA TRP A 81 14.11 3.28 -6.49
C TRP A 81 14.04 2.65 -5.11
N ILE A 82 14.89 1.66 -4.88
CA ILE A 82 14.93 0.87 -3.66
C ILE A 82 16.23 1.22 -2.94
N ALA A 83 16.12 1.98 -1.87
CA ALA A 83 17.25 2.29 -1.00
C ALA A 83 17.56 1.07 -0.12
N THR A 84 18.83 0.66 -0.11
CA THR A 84 19.25 -0.55 0.60
C THR A 84 20.49 -0.33 1.45
N TYR A 85 20.81 -1.32 2.29
CA TYR A 85 22.06 -1.33 3.04
C TYR A 85 23.31 -1.38 2.14
N ASN A 86 23.20 -1.91 0.92
CA ASN A 86 24.33 -2.12 0.02
C ASN A 86 24.21 -1.31 -1.28
N GLY A 87 23.70 -0.07 -1.15
CA GLY A 87 23.54 0.87 -2.25
C GLY A 87 22.08 1.11 -2.66
N LEU A 88 21.90 1.54 -3.90
CA LEU A 88 20.62 1.92 -4.48
C LEU A 88 20.26 1.01 -5.65
N VAL A 89 19.01 0.58 -5.75
CA VAL A 89 18.52 -0.22 -6.89
C VAL A 89 17.46 0.56 -7.65
N ARG A 90 17.61 0.68 -8.97
CA ARG A 90 16.55 1.13 -9.89
C ARG A 90 15.86 -0.10 -10.48
N TYR A 91 14.54 -0.15 -10.40
CA TYR A 91 13.69 -1.22 -10.94
C TYR A 91 12.68 -0.64 -11.94
N ASP A 92 12.61 -1.21 -13.13
CA ASP A 92 11.76 -0.75 -14.24
C ASP A 92 10.46 -1.57 -14.42
N GLY A 93 10.23 -2.56 -13.56
CA GLY A 93 9.14 -3.53 -13.70
C GLY A 93 9.58 -4.90 -14.25
N TYR A 94 10.75 -4.98 -14.87
CA TYR A 94 11.31 -6.17 -15.53
C TYR A 94 12.73 -6.50 -15.05
N SER A 95 13.57 -5.49 -14.89
CA SER A 95 15.00 -5.59 -14.64
C SER A 95 15.46 -4.58 -13.59
N THR A 96 16.63 -4.85 -13.01
CA THR A 96 17.25 -4.00 -11.98
C THR A 96 18.60 -3.49 -12.40
N GLN A 97 18.87 -2.23 -12.07
CA GLN A 97 20.20 -1.63 -12.11
C GLN A 97 20.64 -1.30 -10.68
N ILE A 98 21.84 -1.73 -10.32
CA ILE A 98 22.39 -1.56 -8.97
C ILE A 98 23.49 -0.50 -9.00
N TYR A 99 23.40 0.46 -8.09
CA TYR A 99 24.41 1.45 -7.78
C TYR A 99 25.02 1.05 -6.44
N HIS A 100 26.17 0.38 -6.51
CA HIS A 100 26.79 -0.26 -5.36
C HIS A 100 27.39 0.76 -4.38
N ALA A 101 27.48 0.33 -3.13
CA ALA A 101 28.24 1.04 -2.13
C ALA A 101 29.73 0.68 -2.20
N GLU A 102 30.50 1.35 -3.06
CA GLU A 102 31.95 1.20 -3.16
C GLU A 102 32.68 2.48 -2.73
N SER A 103 33.78 2.36 -1.99
CA SER A 103 34.41 3.51 -1.37
C SER A 103 35.11 4.44 -2.37
N GLU A 104 35.56 3.97 -3.54
CA GLU A 104 36.34 4.78 -4.48
C GLU A 104 36.42 4.13 -5.88
N GLY A 105 36.15 4.91 -6.94
CA GLY A 105 36.69 4.65 -8.27
C GLY A 105 35.72 4.47 -9.45
N SER A 106 34.40 4.37 -9.23
CA SER A 106 33.43 4.33 -10.33
C SER A 106 32.48 5.54 -10.30
N GLU A 107 32.16 6.10 -11.47
CA GLU A 107 31.21 7.22 -11.64
C GLU A 107 29.79 6.92 -11.13
N LYS A 108 29.53 5.67 -10.73
CA LYS A 108 28.24 5.14 -10.27
C LYS A 108 28.26 4.70 -8.80
N SER A 109 29.31 5.05 -8.04
CA SER A 109 29.42 4.62 -6.66
C SER A 109 28.77 5.58 -5.66
N ILE A 110 28.12 5.01 -4.64
CA ILE A 110 27.49 5.73 -3.53
C ILE A 110 28.13 5.27 -2.22
N ASP A 111 28.86 6.12 -1.52
CA ASP A 111 29.46 5.68 -0.25
C ASP A 111 28.41 5.55 0.86
N GLY A 112 28.46 4.43 1.57
CA GLY A 112 27.55 4.06 2.66
C GLY A 112 26.19 3.52 2.20
N PHE A 113 25.42 3.04 3.18
CA PHE A 113 24.04 2.61 2.92
C PHE A 113 23.12 3.79 2.61
N VAL A 114 22.11 3.54 1.80
CA VAL A 114 21.15 4.57 1.36
C VAL A 114 19.97 4.60 2.32
N ASN A 115 19.74 5.77 2.92
CA ASN A 115 18.61 5.99 3.83
C ASN A 115 17.38 6.47 3.09
N ILE A 116 17.55 7.42 2.16
CA ILE A 116 16.43 8.12 1.54
C ILE A 116 16.76 8.59 0.13
N VAL A 117 15.73 8.66 -0.70
CA VAL A 117 15.80 9.16 -2.08
C VAL A 117 14.69 10.18 -2.29
N ALA A 118 14.99 11.28 -2.97
CA ALA A 118 14.02 12.28 -3.40
C ALA A 118 14.35 12.76 -4.82
N GLU A 119 13.34 13.12 -5.61
CA GLU A 119 13.54 13.69 -6.94
C GLU A 119 13.27 15.20 -6.94
N ASP A 120 14.15 15.97 -7.57
CA ASP A 120 13.96 17.41 -7.75
C ASP A 120 13.12 17.74 -8.99
N ASN A 121 12.86 19.04 -9.19
CA ASN A 121 12.10 19.53 -10.34
C ASN A 121 12.82 19.34 -11.68
N GLN A 122 14.13 19.09 -11.67
CA GLN A 122 14.95 18.86 -12.85
C GLN A 122 15.16 17.36 -13.13
N SER A 123 14.45 16.48 -12.40
CA SER A 123 14.58 15.03 -12.50
C SER A 123 15.98 14.50 -12.15
N ASN A 124 16.70 15.19 -11.27
CA ASN A 124 17.82 14.59 -10.56
C ASN A 124 17.32 13.92 -9.28
N LEU A 125 18.04 12.88 -8.86
CA LEU A 125 17.78 12.21 -7.60
C LEU A 125 18.78 12.69 -6.55
N TRP A 126 18.24 13.05 -5.40
CA TRP A 126 18.97 13.37 -4.19
C TRP A 126 18.93 12.16 -3.28
N ILE A 127 20.11 11.65 -2.94
CA ILE A 127 20.31 10.37 -2.27
C ILE A 127 20.99 10.67 -0.94
N GLY A 128 20.25 10.51 0.14
CA GLY A 128 20.77 10.62 1.51
C GLY A 128 21.36 9.28 1.94
N THR A 129 22.63 9.28 2.33
CA THR A 129 23.36 8.09 2.78
C THR A 129 23.90 8.27 4.18
N HIS A 130 24.42 7.19 4.75
CA HIS A 130 25.17 7.25 6.00
C HIS A 130 26.42 8.15 5.91
N ASN A 131 27.00 8.31 4.72
CA ASN A 131 28.28 9.01 4.52
C ASN A 131 28.12 10.36 3.79
N GLY A 132 26.89 10.84 3.62
CA GLY A 132 26.60 12.18 3.15
C GLY A 132 25.42 12.27 2.17
N LEU A 133 25.41 13.35 1.40
CA LEU A 133 24.41 13.61 0.37
C LEU A 133 25.01 13.42 -1.01
N TYR A 134 24.30 12.70 -1.86
CA TYR A 134 24.68 12.43 -3.24
C TYR A 134 23.60 12.95 -4.18
N LYS A 135 24.01 13.32 -5.40
CA LYS A 135 23.11 13.67 -6.49
C LYS A 135 23.39 12.78 -7.68
N LEU A 136 22.34 12.16 -8.20
CA LEU A 136 22.35 11.35 -9.41
C LEU A 136 21.65 12.13 -10.53
N ASN A 137 22.40 12.44 -11.58
CA ASN A 137 21.84 12.95 -12.82
C ASN A 137 21.31 11.78 -13.65
N LYS A 138 19.98 11.62 -13.73
CA LYS A 138 19.36 10.49 -14.45
C LYS A 138 19.69 10.46 -15.94
N LYS A 139 19.86 11.63 -16.57
CA LYS A 139 20.12 11.74 -18.01
C LYS A 139 21.53 11.30 -18.39
N HIS A 140 22.50 11.61 -17.55
CA HIS A 140 23.91 11.29 -17.77
C HIS A 140 24.38 10.06 -16.99
N GLU A 141 23.52 9.50 -16.14
CA GLU A 141 23.84 8.41 -15.21
C GLU A 141 25.09 8.64 -14.35
N THR A 142 25.33 9.88 -13.97
CA THR A 142 26.48 10.31 -13.18
C THR A 142 26.09 10.60 -11.74
N ILE A 143 26.91 10.13 -10.80
CA ILE A 143 26.73 10.36 -9.37
C ILE A 143 27.80 11.32 -8.87
N GLU A 144 27.38 12.37 -8.18
CA GLU A 144 28.26 13.33 -7.53
C GLU A 144 28.00 13.38 -6.01
N LYS A 145 29.09 13.35 -5.21
CA LYS A 145 29.00 13.64 -3.77
C LYS A 145 28.87 15.14 -3.58
N ILE A 146 27.83 15.56 -2.87
CA ILE A 146 27.59 16.96 -2.59
C ILE A 146 28.44 17.37 -1.40
N HIS A 147 29.33 18.33 -1.63
CA HIS A 147 30.18 18.90 -0.59
C HIS A 147 29.36 19.91 0.21
N LEU A 148 28.93 19.49 1.40
CA LEU A 148 28.18 20.36 2.30
C LEU A 148 29.14 21.32 3.03
N PRO A 149 28.70 22.56 3.36
CA PRO A 149 29.54 23.55 4.02
C PRO A 149 30.11 23.07 5.37
N ASN A 150 29.37 22.18 6.04
CA ASN A 150 29.85 21.48 7.23
C ASN A 150 30.33 20.07 6.83
N PRO A 151 31.65 19.80 6.86
CA PRO A 151 32.20 18.51 6.45
C PRO A 151 31.86 17.35 7.41
N GLN A 152 31.30 17.66 8.59
CA GLN A 152 30.86 16.64 9.55
C GLN A 152 29.44 16.12 9.30
N VAL A 153 28.76 16.58 8.24
CA VAL A 153 27.42 16.06 7.91
C VAL A 153 27.56 14.63 7.39
N SER A 154 27.45 13.69 8.33
CA SER A 154 27.21 12.28 8.11
C SER A 154 25.74 11.97 8.34
N ASN A 155 25.30 10.83 7.83
CA ASN A 155 23.98 10.26 8.07
C ASN A 155 22.82 11.20 7.73
N VAL A 156 22.59 11.37 6.42
CA VAL A 156 21.40 12.07 5.93
C VAL A 156 20.21 11.13 6.01
N GLU A 157 19.22 11.48 6.83
CA GLU A 157 18.04 10.64 7.10
C GLU A 157 16.79 11.16 6.41
N ALA A 158 16.77 12.45 6.09
CA ALA A 158 15.65 13.09 5.42
C ALA A 158 16.15 13.95 4.27
N VAL A 159 15.50 13.85 3.11
CA VAL A 159 15.71 14.77 2.00
C VAL A 159 14.35 15.17 1.43
N VAL A 160 14.12 16.46 1.28
CA VAL A 160 12.90 17.02 0.72
C VAL A 160 13.25 18.05 -0.34
N CYS A 161 12.63 17.92 -1.51
CA CYS A 161 12.72 18.90 -2.58
C CYS A 161 11.49 19.81 -2.53
N THR A 162 11.70 21.12 -2.44
CA THR A 162 10.63 22.11 -2.46
C THR A 162 10.17 22.42 -3.89
N ARG A 163 8.98 23.00 -4.03
CA ARG A 163 8.47 23.45 -5.35
C ARG A 163 9.33 24.55 -5.97
N GLU A 164 10.02 25.35 -5.16
CA GLU A 164 10.93 26.40 -5.61
C GLU A 164 12.31 25.86 -6.03
N GLY A 165 12.56 24.56 -5.84
CA GLY A 165 13.83 23.91 -6.19
C GLY A 165 14.88 23.91 -5.07
N ALA A 166 14.56 24.44 -3.89
CA ALA A 166 15.42 24.29 -2.72
C ALA A 166 15.39 22.83 -2.21
N ILE A 167 16.53 22.36 -1.72
CA ILE A 167 16.73 21.01 -1.17
C ILE A 167 16.99 21.13 0.32
N TRP A 168 16.19 20.40 1.10
CA TRP A 168 16.28 20.37 2.55
C TRP A 168 16.77 18.98 2.94
N ALA A 169 17.93 18.92 3.59
CA ALA A 169 18.51 17.68 4.06
C ALA A 169 18.59 17.70 5.60
N GLY A 170 17.97 16.70 6.23
CA GLY A 170 18.08 16.46 7.67
C GLY A 170 19.17 15.42 7.94
N HIS A 171 20.06 15.72 8.88
CA HIS A 171 21.11 14.83 9.35
C HIS A 171 20.99 14.60 10.86
N GLN A 172 21.63 13.55 11.39
CA GLN A 172 21.79 13.35 12.83
C GLN A 172 22.97 14.13 13.43
#